data_AF-A0A5E8CKT3-F1
#
_entry.id   AF-A0A5E8CKT3-F1
#
_cell.length_a   1.000
_cell.length_b   1.000
_cell.length_c   1.000
_cell.angle_alpha   90.00
_cell.angle_beta   90.00
_cell.angle_gamma   90.00
#
_symmetry.space_group_name_H-M   'P 1'
#
loop_
_entity.id
_entity.type
_entity.pdbx_description
1 polymer ?
#
loop_
_entity_poly.entity_id
_entity_poly.type
_entity_poly.pdbx_seq_one_letter_code
_entity_poly.pdbx_strand_id
1 'polypeptide(L)' 'MAKRKKKIYTTPKKIKHIHKNKKLNIINIININPRCLDCNNYMAIHQDRETCSNCNKSIYKKK' A
#
# COMPACT_ATOMS: atom_id res chain seq x y z
N MET A 1 7.24 39.96 29.32
CA MET A 1 6.80 39.08 28.21
C MET A 1 8.01 38.45 27.55
N ALA A 2 8.26 37.15 27.73
CA ALA A 2 9.40 36.48 27.12
C ALA A 2 9.13 36.21 25.63
N LYS A 3 9.91 36.83 24.74
CA LYS A 3 9.84 36.55 23.30
C LYS A 3 10.29 35.11 23.04
N ARG A 4 9.39 34.27 22.52
CA ARG A 4 9.66 32.86 22.19
C ARG A 4 10.72 32.77 21.09
N LYS A 5 11.84 32.08 21.36
CA LYS A 5 12.85 31.79 20.34
C LYS A 5 12.30 30.85 19.27
N LYS A 6 12.58 31.14 17.99
CA LYS A 6 12.23 30.26 16.86
C LYS A 6 13.11 29.01 16.90
N LYS A 7 12.54 27.85 16.54
CA LYS A 7 13.31 26.61 16.40
C LYS A 7 14.19 26.71 15.15
N ILE A 8 15.43 26.25 15.27
CA ILE A 8 16.37 26.10 14.14
C ILE A 8 16.31 24.63 13.74
N TYR A 9 15.83 24.35 12.53
CA TYR A 9 15.78 22.98 12.02
C TYR A 9 17.09 22.67 11.30
N THR A 10 17.82 21.67 11.78
CA THR A 10 19.04 21.17 11.14
C THR A 10 18.73 20.19 10.01
N THR A 11 17.56 19.55 10.05
CA THR A 11 17.12 18.58 9.05
C THR A 11 15.99 19.13 8.19
N PRO A 12 15.98 18.88 6.87
CA PRO A 12 14.88 19.26 6.01
C PRO A 12 13.58 18.53 6.40
N LYS A 13 12.45 19.18 6.14
CA LYS A 13 11.12 18.58 6.37
C LYS A 13 10.93 17.38 5.44
N LYS A 14 10.55 16.23 6.00
CA LYS A 14 10.22 15.03 5.23
C LYS A 14 9.08 15.32 4.24
N ILE A 15 9.29 14.99 2.97
CA ILE A 15 8.25 15.07 1.93
C ILE A 15 7.19 14.01 2.24
N LYS A 16 5.91 14.41 2.25
CA LYS A 16 4.79 13.50 2.51
C LYS A 16 4.53 12.62 1.28
N HIS A 17 4.13 11.37 1.51
CA HIS A 17 3.65 10.50 0.44
C HIS A 17 2.40 11.10 -0.21
N ILE A 18 2.38 11.11 -1.54
CA ILE A 18 1.20 11.47 -2.34
C ILE A 18 0.66 10.16 -2.92
N HIS A 19 -0.62 9.86 -2.65
CA HIS A 19 -1.27 8.66 -3.17
C HIS A 19 -1.34 8.68 -4.70
N LYS A 20 -0.95 7.56 -5.32
CA LYS A 20 -1.02 7.39 -6.76
C LYS A 20 -2.40 6.89 -7.15
N ASN A 21 -3.26 7.81 -7.61
CA ASN A 21 -4.57 7.47 -8.15
C ASN A 21 -4.43 6.98 -9.60
N LYS A 22 -4.18 5.68 -9.78
CA LYS A 22 -4.22 5.05 -11.10
C LYS A 22 -5.64 4.60 -11.41
N LYS A 23 -6.10 4.78 -12.65
CA LYS A 23 -7.39 4.23 -13.10
C LYS A 23 -7.38 2.71 -12.93
N LEU A 24 -8.44 2.18 -12.32
CA LEU A 24 -8.55 0.75 -12.02
C LEU A 24 -8.78 -0.02 -13.33
N ASN A 25 -7.89 -0.95 -13.68
CA ASN A 25 -8.15 -1.88 -14.77
C ASN A 25 -8.91 -3.10 -14.23
N ILE A 26 -10.23 -2.94 -14.08
CA ILE A 26 -11.13 -3.94 -13.50
C ILE A 26 -11.03 -5.28 -14.25
N ILE A 27 -10.94 -5.25 -15.59
CA ILE A 27 -10.87 -6.45 -16.43
C ILE A 27 -9.61 -7.26 -16.09
N ASN A 28 -8.45 -6.61 -16.01
CA ASN A 28 -7.21 -7.29 -15.63
C ASN A 28 -7.29 -7.87 -14.22
N ILE A 29 -7.92 -7.16 -13.27
CA ILE A 29 -8.07 -7.64 -11.90
C ILE A 29 -8.94 -8.91 -11.87
N ILE A 30 -10.05 -8.94 -12.60
CA ILE A 30 -10.96 -10.10 -12.64
C ILE A 30 -10.27 -11.33 -13.24
N ASN A 31 -9.50 -11.14 -14.33
CA ASN A 31 -8.92 -12.26 -15.07
C ASN A 31 -7.59 -12.79 -14.47
N ILE A 32 -6.82 -11.93 -13.80
CA ILE A 32 -5.45 -12.26 -13.37
C ILE A 32 -5.36 -12.50 -11.86
N ASN A 33 -6.11 -11.74 -11.05
CA ASN A 33 -5.91 -11.77 -9.60
C ASN A 33 -6.69 -12.92 -8.95
N PRO A 34 -6.03 -13.76 -8.12
CA PRO A 34 -6.72 -14.79 -7.38
C PRO A 34 -7.63 -14.17 -6.30
N ARG A 35 -8.66 -14.91 -5.90
CA ARG A 35 -9.54 -14.51 -4.81
C ARG A 35 -9.07 -15.07 -3.49
N CYS A 36 -9.18 -14.26 -2.45
CA CYS A 36 -8.96 -14.70 -1.08
C CYS A 36 -10.08 -15.66 -0.64
N LEU A 37 -9.72 -16.81 -0.07
CA LEU A 37 -10.67 -17.83 0.38
C LEU A 37 -11.61 -17.33 1.50
N ASP A 38 -11.13 -16.48 2.40
CA ASP A 38 -11.93 -16.08 3.57
C ASP A 38 -12.87 -14.90 3.29
N CYS A 39 -12.41 -13.93 2.48
CA CYS A 39 -13.13 -12.68 2.28
C CYS A 39 -13.53 -12.43 0.82
N ASN A 40 -13.30 -13.39 -0.07
CA ASN A 40 -13.64 -13.37 -1.50
C ASN A 40 -13.16 -12.12 -2.27
N ASN A 41 -12.15 -11.41 -1.74
CA ASN A 41 -11.60 -10.20 -2.35
C ASN A 41 -10.42 -10.55 -3.27
N TYR A 42 -10.19 -9.75 -4.31
CA TYR A 42 -9.05 -9.92 -5.20
C TYR A 42 -7.74 -9.66 -4.47
N MET A 43 -6.81 -10.60 -4.54
CA MET A 43 -5.49 -10.49 -3.93
C MET A 43 -4.55 -9.66 -4.82
N ALA A 44 -3.70 -8.86 -4.20
CA ALA A 44 -2.64 -8.15 -4.87
C ALA A 44 -1.48 -9.11 -5.15
N ILE A 45 -1.03 -9.14 -6.40
CA ILE A 45 0.10 -9.98 -6.83
C ILE A 45 1.39 -9.19 -6.62
N HIS A 46 2.25 -9.67 -5.72
CA HIS A 46 3.64 -9.25 -5.59
C HIS A 46 4.56 -10.29 -6.25
N GLN A 47 5.87 -10.01 -6.28
CA GLN A 47 6.86 -10.88 -6.91
C GLN A 47 6.97 -12.23 -6.21
N ASP A 48 6.93 -12.23 -4.88
CA ASP A 48 7.16 -13.37 -3.99
C ASP A 48 5.88 -13.91 -3.32
N ARG A 49 4.81 -13.11 -3.33
CA ARG A 49 3.59 -13.40 -2.57
C ARG A 49 2.34 -12.80 -3.19
N GLU A 50 1.21 -13.31 -2.75
CA GLU A 50 -0.11 -12.76 -3.00
C GLU A 50 -0.68 -12.27 -1.68
N THR A 51 -1.16 -11.02 -1.62
CA THR A 51 -1.63 -10.41 -0.37
C THR A 51 -3.07 -9.94 -0.50
N CYS A 52 -3.89 -10.23 0.51
CA CYS A 52 -5.23 -9.68 0.59
C CYS A 52 -5.20 -8.39 1.43
N SER A 53 -5.69 -7.28 0.87
CA SER A 53 -5.78 -5.99 1.58
C SER A 53 -6.86 -5.95 2.67
N ASN A 54 -7.85 -6.83 2.59
CA ASN A 54 -8.98 -6.84 3.52
C ASN A 54 -8.68 -7.68 4.77
N CYS A 55 -8.18 -8.90 4.59
CA CYS A 55 -7.88 -9.80 5.72
C CYS A 55 -6.39 -9.86 6.09
N ASN A 56 -5.52 -9.15 5.37
CA ASN A 56 -4.06 -9.11 5.57
C ASN A 56 -3.36 -10.48 5.49
N LYS A 57 -4.01 -11.52 4.94
CA LYS A 57 -3.38 -12.80 4.67
C LYS A 57 -2.44 -12.71 3.48
N SER A 58 -1.33 -13.42 3.56
CA SER A 58 -0.34 -13.51 2.48
C SER A 58 0.01 -14.97 2.19
N ILE A 59 0.05 -15.32 0.90
CA ILE A 59 0.42 -16.65 0.40
C ILE A 59 1.72 -16.47 -0.37
N TYR A 60 2.79 -17.15 0.07
CA TYR A 60 4.09 -17.09 -0.59
C TYR A 60 4.14 -18.09 -1.75
N LYS A 61 4.66 -17.64 -2.90
CA LYS A 61 4.92 -18.52 -4.04
C LYS A 61 6.13 -19.39 -3.69
N LYS A 62 5.95 -20.71 -3.59
CA LYS A 62 7.09 -21.64 -3.53
C LYS A 62 7.85 -21.53 -4.85
N LYS A 63 9.18 -21.36 -4.76
CA LYS A 63 10.08 -21.43 -5.92
C LYS A 63 10.03 -22.82 -6.54
#